data_AF-A0A2V6V5P0-F1
#
_entry.id   AF-A0A2V6V5P0-F1
#
_cell.length_a   1.000
_cell.length_b   1.000
_cell.length_c   1.000
_cell.angle_alpha   90.00
_cell.angle_beta   90.00
_cell.angle_gamma   90.00
#
_symmetry.space_group_name_H-M   'P 1'
#
loop_
_entity.id
_entity.type
_entity.pdbx_description
1 polymer ?
#
loop_
_entity_poly.entity_id
_entity_poly.type
_entity_poly.pdbx_seq_one_letter_code
_entity_poly.pdbx_strand_id
1 'polypeptide(L)'
;MTSYWNDVLAALALYPARPEIEALPLRSTAFATLYGVRLTSLGPYRLFGYLSIPAGAGPFPAIYYPPKYQSVLEIIPQGTANLMRSRYVTFALAGRGQRNADTPYAALFPGLLTDGIDDAASYVFRGIVADSVRGLEFLRSRREVDAARVVLAGNDIALMTAALTTGATHVVTTPTLFYQTAELAPKSHAYPLEEINDYLHLYPARAEAVRRTLAHYDLLGLAPRVTAATLLMAGAPSTLLDGAALRPLATALRGPVTVYESQQSLYKDGLYSERWMAGQCGIADVQSILPEHWRD
;
A
#
# COMPACT_ATOMS: atom_id res chain seq x y z
N MET A 1 -16.64 -0.58 12.76
CA MET A 1 -16.25 0.25 11.60
C MET A 1 -16.87 1.61 11.77
N THR A 2 -16.16 2.73 11.58
CA THR A 2 -16.82 4.03 11.49
C THR A 2 -17.82 3.97 10.34
N SER A 3 -18.97 4.62 10.45
CA SER A 3 -19.98 4.66 9.37
C SER A 3 -19.36 5.05 8.03
N TYR A 4 -18.43 6.01 8.05
CA TYR A 4 -17.68 6.49 6.88
C TYR A 4 -17.10 5.37 5.99
N TRP A 5 -16.27 4.48 6.52
CA TRP A 5 -15.65 3.44 5.69
C TRP A 5 -16.62 2.31 5.34
N ASN A 6 -17.63 2.02 6.19
CA ASN A 6 -18.70 1.10 5.81
C ASN A 6 -19.41 1.57 4.55
N ASP A 7 -19.75 2.86 4.49
CA ASP A 7 -20.47 3.45 3.35
C ASP A 7 -19.61 3.45 2.09
N VAL A 8 -18.30 3.69 2.21
CA VAL A 8 -17.34 3.59 1.10
C VAL A 8 -17.29 2.16 0.54
N LEU A 9 -17.17 1.15 1.41
CA LEU A 9 -17.08 -0.25 0.99
C LEU A 9 -18.41 -0.75 0.41
N ALA A 10 -19.54 -0.34 1.00
CA ALA A 10 -20.87 -0.64 0.46
C ALA A 10 -21.04 -0.04 -0.94
N ALA A 11 -20.60 1.20 -1.15
CA ALA A 11 -20.62 1.82 -2.47
C ALA A 11 -19.69 1.11 -3.46
N LEU A 12 -18.48 0.69 -3.04
CA LEU A 12 -17.54 -0.07 -3.88
C LEU A 12 -18.14 -1.41 -4.33
N ALA A 13 -18.86 -2.10 -3.45
CA ALA A 13 -19.48 -3.40 -3.73
C ALA A 13 -20.53 -3.35 -4.86
N LEU A 14 -21.13 -2.18 -5.13
CA LEU A 14 -22.08 -1.99 -6.23
C LEU A 14 -21.41 -2.08 -7.62
N TYR A 15 -20.09 -1.96 -7.68
CA TYR A 15 -19.32 -2.01 -8.93
C TYR A 15 -18.62 -3.37 -9.02
N PRO A 16 -19.01 -4.32 -9.90
CA PRO A 16 -18.23 -5.54 -10.11
C PRO A 16 -16.82 -5.22 -10.65
N ALA A 17 -15.81 -5.99 -10.27
CA ALA A 17 -14.41 -5.70 -10.64
C ALA A 17 -14.12 -5.75 -12.15
N ARG A 18 -14.88 -6.56 -12.90
CA ARG A 18 -14.77 -6.72 -14.37
C ARG A 18 -13.30 -6.83 -14.84
N PRO A 19 -12.51 -7.78 -14.33
CA PRO A 19 -11.08 -7.80 -14.64
C PRO A 19 -10.81 -8.06 -16.12
N GLU A 20 -9.93 -7.27 -16.72
CA GLU A 20 -9.28 -7.57 -17.99
C GLU A 20 -7.80 -7.83 -17.72
N ILE A 21 -7.26 -8.91 -18.28
CA ILE A 21 -5.89 -9.36 -18.03
C ILE A 21 -5.22 -9.60 -19.38
N GLU A 22 -4.14 -8.88 -19.65
CA GLU A 22 -3.40 -8.92 -20.90
C GLU A 22 -1.93 -9.28 -20.62
N ALA A 23 -1.38 -10.25 -21.33
CA ALA A 23 0.03 -10.62 -21.16
C ALA A 23 0.95 -9.49 -21.65
N LEU A 24 2.07 -9.30 -20.96
CA LEU A 24 3.13 -8.34 -21.32
C LEU A 24 4.44 -9.10 -21.61
N PRO A 25 4.63 -9.64 -22.83
CA PRO A 25 5.77 -10.48 -23.16
C PRO A 25 7.13 -9.80 -22.90
N LEU A 26 7.25 -8.49 -23.21
CA LEU A 26 8.49 -7.73 -23.07
C LEU A 26 9.02 -7.65 -21.63
N ARG A 27 8.16 -7.86 -20.63
CA ARG A 27 8.48 -7.78 -19.20
C ARG A 27 8.31 -9.12 -18.47
N SER A 28 8.02 -10.17 -19.23
CA SER A 28 8.00 -11.55 -18.75
C SER A 28 9.42 -12.12 -18.72
N THR A 29 9.65 -13.11 -17.86
CA THR A 29 10.93 -13.81 -17.72
C THR A 29 10.70 -15.32 -17.87
N ALA A 30 11.77 -16.10 -17.91
CA ALA A 30 11.66 -17.56 -17.93
C ALA A 30 10.98 -18.13 -16.65
N PHE A 31 11.01 -17.38 -15.54
CA PHE A 31 10.48 -17.82 -14.25
C PHE A 31 9.15 -17.16 -13.86
N ALA A 32 8.68 -16.15 -14.62
CA ALA A 32 7.41 -15.48 -14.31
C ALA A 32 6.81 -14.79 -15.55
N THR A 33 5.50 -14.94 -15.73
CA THR A 33 4.74 -14.21 -16.75
C THR A 33 4.19 -12.92 -16.14
N LEU A 34 4.38 -11.79 -16.83
CA LEU A 34 3.80 -10.51 -16.44
C LEU A 34 2.53 -10.22 -17.23
N TYR A 35 1.54 -9.64 -16.56
CA TYR A 35 0.28 -9.19 -17.13
C TYR A 35 0.02 -7.74 -16.75
N GLY A 36 -0.60 -7.00 -17.66
CA GLY A 36 -1.35 -5.79 -17.34
C GLY A 36 -2.76 -6.18 -16.95
N VAL A 37 -3.28 -5.57 -15.88
CA VAL A 37 -4.63 -5.82 -15.37
C VAL A 37 -5.40 -4.52 -15.35
N ARG A 38 -6.64 -4.53 -15.82
CA ARG A 38 -7.59 -3.43 -15.60
C ARG A 38 -8.73 -3.86 -14.69
N LEU A 39 -9.08 -3.00 -13.73
CA LEU A 39 -10.13 -3.22 -12.74
C LEU A 39 -11.08 -2.03 -12.68
N THR A 40 -12.38 -2.30 -12.58
CA THR A 40 -13.39 -1.28 -12.30
C THR A 40 -13.40 -1.07 -10.81
N SER A 41 -13.44 0.18 -10.36
CA SER A 41 -13.48 0.53 -8.95
C SER A 41 -14.59 1.53 -8.66
N LEU A 42 -14.59 2.13 -7.47
CA LEU A 42 -15.59 3.10 -7.03
C LEU A 42 -15.66 4.30 -7.99
N GLY A 43 -16.83 4.50 -8.61
CA GLY A 43 -17.11 5.57 -9.57
C GLY A 43 -16.78 5.18 -11.02
N PRO A 44 -16.52 6.15 -11.91
CA PRO A 44 -16.24 5.89 -13.33
C PRO A 44 -14.81 5.38 -13.60
N TYR A 45 -14.09 4.91 -12.59
CA TYR A 45 -12.66 4.65 -12.67
C TYR A 45 -12.34 3.24 -13.16
N ARG A 46 -11.46 3.18 -14.16
CA ARG A 46 -10.81 1.97 -14.63
C ARG A 46 -9.33 2.02 -14.24
N LEU A 47 -8.98 1.27 -13.21
CA LEU A 47 -7.63 1.20 -12.68
C LEU A 47 -6.74 0.32 -13.57
N PHE A 48 -5.44 0.46 -13.39
CA PHE A 48 -4.42 -0.38 -14.00
C PHE A 48 -3.51 -0.99 -12.94
N GLY A 49 -3.02 -2.20 -13.16
CA GLY A 49 -2.03 -2.84 -12.30
C GLY A 49 -1.16 -3.85 -13.05
N TYR A 50 0.00 -4.16 -12.47
CA TYR A 50 0.90 -5.20 -12.95
C TYR A 50 0.73 -6.46 -12.11
N LEU A 51 0.35 -7.57 -12.72
CA LEU A 51 0.27 -8.89 -12.10
C LEU A 51 1.41 -9.76 -12.63
N SER A 52 2.29 -10.24 -11.76
CA SER A 52 3.31 -11.24 -12.11
C SER A 52 2.91 -12.58 -11.50
N ILE A 53 2.94 -13.64 -12.30
CA ILE A 53 2.65 -15.00 -11.86
C ILE A 53 3.88 -15.87 -12.10
N PRO A 54 4.39 -16.59 -11.07
CA PRO A 54 5.50 -17.51 -11.25
C PRO A 54 5.17 -18.62 -12.27
N ALA A 55 6.19 -19.09 -12.98
CA ALA A 55 6.07 -20.30 -13.77
C ALA A 55 5.94 -21.54 -12.87
N GLY A 56 5.22 -22.55 -13.36
CA GLY A 56 5.02 -23.82 -12.65
C GLY A 56 3.64 -23.97 -12.00
N ALA A 57 3.48 -25.01 -11.19
CA ALA A 57 2.24 -25.31 -10.49
C ALA A 57 2.17 -24.53 -9.17
N GLY A 58 1.15 -23.69 -9.02
CA GLY A 58 0.80 -23.03 -7.75
C GLY A 58 -0.04 -23.94 -6.83
N PRO A 59 -0.75 -23.36 -5.84
CA PRO A 59 -0.83 -21.93 -5.55
C PRO A 59 0.47 -21.39 -4.92
N PHE A 60 0.73 -20.11 -5.11
CA PHE A 60 1.92 -19.41 -4.62
C PHE A 60 1.55 -18.41 -3.52
N PRO A 61 2.47 -18.12 -2.56
CA PRO A 61 2.30 -16.94 -1.73
C PRO A 61 2.21 -15.69 -2.61
N ALA A 62 1.56 -14.65 -2.10
CA ALA A 62 1.33 -13.42 -2.86
C ALA A 62 1.78 -12.17 -2.12
N ILE A 63 2.34 -11.22 -2.87
CA ILE A 63 2.61 -9.86 -2.39
C ILE A 63 1.74 -8.89 -3.18
N TYR A 64 0.85 -8.22 -2.46
CA TYR A 64 0.07 -7.10 -2.97
C TYR A 64 0.79 -5.79 -2.63
N TYR A 65 1.01 -4.94 -3.63
CA TYR A 65 1.47 -3.57 -3.48
C TYR A 65 0.28 -2.63 -3.76
N PRO A 66 -0.42 -2.16 -2.71
CA PRO A 66 -1.50 -1.21 -2.86
C PRO A 66 -1.03 0.12 -3.47
N PRO A 67 -1.97 0.95 -3.94
CA PRO A 67 -1.67 2.33 -4.28
C PRO A 67 -0.90 3.05 -3.16
N LYS A 68 0.06 3.89 -3.53
CA LYS A 68 0.80 4.77 -2.63
C LYS A 68 0.91 6.15 -3.26
N TYR A 69 1.29 7.16 -2.47
CA TYR A 69 1.60 8.50 -2.98
C TYR A 69 2.84 8.40 -3.88
N GLN A 70 2.63 8.40 -5.20
CA GLN A 70 3.67 8.35 -6.22
C GLN A 70 3.08 8.69 -7.60
N SER A 71 3.89 9.17 -8.53
CA SER A 71 3.44 9.50 -9.89
C SER A 71 3.40 8.31 -10.85
N VAL A 72 4.27 7.31 -10.66
CA VAL A 72 4.44 6.17 -11.58
C VAL A 72 4.25 4.86 -10.86
N LEU A 73 3.46 3.95 -11.46
CA LEU A 73 3.35 2.58 -10.99
C LEU A 73 4.56 1.75 -11.44
N GLU A 74 5.15 1.06 -10.49
CA GLU A 74 6.23 0.10 -10.69
C GLU A 74 5.68 -1.34 -10.76
N ILE A 75 6.39 -2.26 -11.43
CA ILE A 75 6.00 -3.69 -11.46
C ILE A 75 6.16 -4.32 -10.07
N ILE A 76 7.28 -3.98 -9.43
CA ILE A 76 7.64 -4.23 -8.04
C ILE A 76 8.40 -2.98 -7.57
N PRO A 77 8.41 -2.66 -6.26
CA PRO A 77 9.10 -1.47 -5.76
C PRO A 77 10.57 -1.40 -6.18
N GLN A 78 11.06 -0.19 -6.45
CA GLN A 78 12.48 0.02 -6.74
C GLN A 78 13.36 -0.53 -5.61
N GLY A 79 14.41 -1.24 -5.98
CA GLY A 79 15.31 -1.91 -5.04
C GLY A 79 14.86 -3.31 -4.64
N THR A 80 13.66 -3.77 -5.02
CA THR A 80 13.26 -5.16 -4.81
C THR A 80 13.94 -6.10 -5.80
N ALA A 81 14.33 -7.28 -5.34
CA ALA A 81 14.98 -8.31 -6.15
C ALA A 81 14.03 -8.89 -7.20
N ASN A 82 14.27 -8.68 -8.50
CA ASN A 82 13.36 -9.19 -9.54
C ASN A 82 13.13 -10.72 -9.48
N LEU A 83 14.06 -11.48 -8.91
CA LEU A 83 13.96 -12.94 -8.75
C LEU A 83 12.88 -13.38 -7.75
N MET A 84 12.39 -12.51 -6.85
CA MET A 84 11.26 -12.84 -5.96
C MET A 84 9.99 -13.22 -6.73
N ARG A 85 9.82 -12.71 -7.96
CA ARG A 85 8.69 -13.08 -8.85
C ARG A 85 8.71 -14.56 -9.28
N SER A 86 9.78 -15.30 -9.02
CA SER A 86 9.85 -16.77 -9.22
C SER A 86 9.20 -17.59 -8.11
N ARG A 87 8.81 -16.93 -7.00
CA ARG A 87 8.22 -17.57 -5.82
C ARG A 87 6.91 -16.94 -5.36
N TYR A 88 6.67 -15.67 -5.72
CA TYR A 88 5.46 -14.96 -5.37
C TYR A 88 4.63 -14.60 -6.60
N VAL A 89 3.30 -14.71 -6.46
CA VAL A 89 2.41 -13.85 -7.24
C VAL A 89 2.61 -12.41 -6.74
N THR A 90 2.94 -11.48 -7.63
CA THR A 90 3.02 -10.06 -7.25
C THR A 90 1.92 -9.29 -7.95
N PHE A 91 1.26 -8.39 -7.24
CA PHE A 91 0.29 -7.49 -7.84
C PHE A 91 0.51 -6.07 -7.37
N ALA A 92 0.89 -5.17 -8.28
CA ALA A 92 1.03 -3.75 -8.01
C ALA A 92 -0.12 -2.99 -8.66
N LEU A 93 -0.86 -2.20 -7.90
CA LEU A 93 -2.02 -1.45 -8.39
C LEU A 93 -1.73 0.06 -8.43
N ALA A 94 -2.05 0.70 -9.55
CA ALA A 94 -1.96 2.14 -9.69
C ALA A 94 -3.01 2.82 -8.81
N GLY A 95 -2.66 3.94 -8.19
CA GLY A 95 -3.65 4.86 -7.66
C GLY A 95 -4.42 5.53 -8.79
N ARG A 96 -5.73 5.78 -8.61
CA ARG A 96 -6.47 6.67 -9.53
C ARG A 96 -5.72 8.00 -9.69
N GLY A 97 -5.64 8.49 -10.92
CA GLY A 97 -4.84 9.67 -11.25
C GLY A 97 -3.40 9.39 -11.68
N GLN A 98 -2.87 8.18 -11.47
CA GLN A 98 -1.57 7.78 -12.03
C GLN A 98 -1.71 7.34 -13.48
N ARG A 99 -0.58 7.35 -14.21
CA ARG A 99 -0.52 6.88 -15.61
C ARG A 99 -1.22 5.52 -15.79
N ASN A 100 -2.06 5.42 -16.83
CA ASN A 100 -2.92 4.26 -17.15
C ASN A 100 -4.14 4.07 -16.22
N ALA A 101 -4.26 4.89 -15.17
CA ALA A 101 -5.42 5.00 -14.28
C ALA A 101 -5.84 6.48 -14.12
N ASP A 102 -5.50 7.32 -15.11
CA ASP A 102 -5.59 8.77 -15.14
C ASP A 102 -6.84 9.29 -15.90
N THR A 103 -7.80 8.41 -16.15
CA THR A 103 -9.09 8.76 -16.75
C THR A 103 -10.22 8.35 -15.81
N PRO A 104 -11.17 9.26 -15.48
CA PRO A 104 -11.34 10.63 -16.01
C PRO A 104 -10.52 11.71 -15.27
N TYR A 105 -9.66 11.33 -14.33
CA TYR A 105 -8.92 12.26 -13.47
C TYR A 105 -7.44 11.93 -13.51
N ALA A 106 -6.59 12.94 -13.70
CA ALA A 106 -5.14 12.86 -13.66
C ALA A 106 -4.62 13.62 -12.43
N ALA A 107 -3.86 12.93 -11.57
CA ALA A 107 -3.37 13.51 -10.32
C ALA A 107 -2.16 14.42 -10.54
N LEU A 108 -2.08 15.46 -9.71
CA LEU A 108 -0.90 16.33 -9.63
C LEU A 108 0.08 15.80 -8.57
N PHE A 109 1.37 15.85 -8.89
CA PHE A 109 2.46 15.48 -7.99
C PHE A 109 3.54 16.57 -8.08
N PRO A 110 3.73 17.41 -7.04
CA PRO A 110 2.97 17.50 -5.79
C PRO A 110 1.51 17.99 -5.98
N GLY A 111 0.65 17.76 -4.99
CA GLY A 111 -0.74 18.26 -4.95
C GLY A 111 -1.79 17.22 -4.59
N LEU A 112 -1.52 15.93 -4.87
CA LEU A 112 -2.47 14.85 -4.59
C LEU A 112 -2.87 14.77 -3.10
N LEU A 113 -1.98 15.12 -2.16
CA LEU A 113 -2.27 14.97 -0.73
C LEU A 113 -3.36 15.92 -0.26
N THR A 114 -3.56 17.04 -0.95
CA THR A 114 -4.52 18.07 -0.56
C THR A 114 -5.71 18.19 -1.51
N ASP A 115 -5.80 17.32 -2.51
CA ASP A 115 -6.88 17.33 -3.49
C ASP A 115 -8.23 16.93 -2.86
N GLY A 116 -9.08 17.95 -2.63
CA GLY A 116 -10.39 17.81 -1.99
C GLY A 116 -10.33 17.58 -0.47
N ILE A 117 -9.21 17.87 0.20
CA ILE A 117 -8.97 17.51 1.62
C ILE A 117 -9.89 18.22 2.63
N ASP A 118 -10.51 19.33 2.28
CA ASP A 118 -11.44 20.07 3.14
C ASP A 118 -12.85 19.46 3.22
N ASP A 119 -13.15 18.45 2.41
CA ASP A 119 -14.39 17.66 2.52
C ASP A 119 -14.10 16.17 2.34
N ALA A 120 -14.37 15.39 3.39
CA ALA A 120 -14.16 13.95 3.40
C ALA A 120 -14.91 13.22 2.27
N ALA A 121 -16.04 13.74 1.79
CA ALA A 121 -16.77 13.13 0.69
C ALA A 121 -16.06 13.29 -0.67
N SER A 122 -15.38 14.41 -0.89
CA SER A 122 -14.64 14.72 -2.13
C SER A 122 -13.16 14.36 -2.07
N TYR A 123 -12.59 14.12 -0.88
CA TYR A 123 -11.15 13.89 -0.73
C TYR A 123 -10.66 12.69 -1.56
N VAL A 124 -9.65 12.90 -2.39
CA VAL A 124 -9.20 11.91 -3.39
C VAL A 124 -8.79 10.57 -2.77
N PHE A 125 -8.22 10.59 -1.56
CA PHE A 125 -7.79 9.37 -0.86
C PHE A 125 -8.97 8.48 -0.44
N ARG A 126 -10.20 9.00 -0.39
CA ARG A 126 -11.41 8.18 -0.20
C ARG A 126 -11.52 7.13 -1.28
N GLY A 127 -11.28 7.55 -2.53
CA GLY A 127 -11.26 6.68 -3.69
C GLY A 127 -10.04 5.76 -3.73
N ILE A 128 -8.84 6.29 -3.44
CA ILE A 128 -7.59 5.52 -3.48
C ILE A 128 -7.60 4.37 -2.46
N VAL A 129 -8.14 4.58 -1.26
CA VAL A 129 -8.28 3.53 -0.25
C VAL A 129 -9.37 2.52 -0.65
N ALA A 130 -10.43 2.93 -1.35
CA ALA A 130 -11.40 1.98 -1.92
C ALA A 130 -10.74 1.14 -3.04
N ASP A 131 -9.91 1.75 -3.87
CA ASP A 131 -9.16 1.10 -4.94
C ASP A 131 -8.22 0.02 -4.40
N SER A 132 -7.58 0.28 -3.25
CA SER A 132 -6.70 -0.71 -2.62
C SER A 132 -7.45 -1.95 -2.14
N VAL A 133 -8.67 -1.77 -1.60
CA VAL A 133 -9.55 -2.89 -1.23
C VAL A 133 -9.97 -3.67 -2.48
N ARG A 134 -10.35 -2.98 -3.57
CA ARG A 134 -10.66 -3.62 -4.86
C ARG A 134 -9.50 -4.45 -5.40
N GLY A 135 -8.27 -3.95 -5.28
CA GLY A 135 -7.09 -4.69 -5.70
C GLY A 135 -6.87 -5.99 -4.91
N LEU A 136 -7.05 -5.95 -3.59
CA LEU A 136 -6.95 -7.15 -2.75
C LEU A 136 -8.07 -8.14 -3.05
N GLU A 137 -9.31 -7.69 -3.25
CA GLU A 137 -10.44 -8.53 -3.68
C GLU A 137 -10.11 -9.28 -4.97
N PHE A 138 -9.58 -8.56 -5.97
CA PHE A 138 -9.16 -9.17 -7.23
C PHE A 138 -8.05 -10.20 -7.02
N LEU A 139 -7.00 -9.85 -6.28
CA LEU A 139 -5.87 -10.75 -6.05
C LEU A 139 -6.33 -12.05 -5.37
N ARG A 140 -7.21 -11.96 -4.36
CA ARG A 140 -7.74 -13.13 -3.65
C ARG A 140 -8.66 -14.01 -4.50
N SER A 141 -9.21 -13.49 -5.60
CA SER A 141 -10.00 -14.28 -6.55
C SER A 141 -9.14 -15.15 -7.47
N ARG A 142 -7.82 -14.96 -7.47
CA ARG A 142 -6.89 -15.68 -8.35
C ARG A 142 -6.61 -17.08 -7.80
N ARG A 143 -6.85 -18.11 -8.61
CA ARG A 143 -6.50 -19.51 -8.29
C ARG A 143 -5.00 -19.73 -8.06
N GLU A 144 -4.17 -18.84 -8.62
CA GLU A 144 -2.72 -18.90 -8.50
C GLU A 144 -2.24 -18.47 -7.11
N VAL A 145 -3.10 -17.83 -6.30
CA VAL A 145 -2.78 -17.27 -4.99
C VAL A 145 -3.16 -18.24 -3.87
N ASP A 146 -2.22 -18.48 -2.98
CA ASP A 146 -2.45 -19.17 -1.72
C ASP A 146 -3.02 -18.18 -0.70
N ALA A 147 -4.30 -18.34 -0.38
CA ALA A 147 -5.01 -17.45 0.54
C ALA A 147 -4.47 -17.47 1.98
N ALA A 148 -3.65 -18.47 2.37
CA ALA A 148 -3.00 -18.51 3.67
C ALA A 148 -1.72 -17.65 3.73
N ARG A 149 -1.20 -17.19 2.59
CA ARG A 149 0.10 -16.51 2.49
C ARG A 149 0.00 -15.26 1.60
N VAL A 150 -0.75 -14.27 2.07
CA VAL A 150 -0.97 -12.99 1.38
C VAL A 150 -0.37 -11.86 2.19
N VAL A 151 0.64 -11.20 1.62
CA VAL A 151 1.31 -10.04 2.19
C VAL A 151 0.79 -8.77 1.51
N LEU A 152 0.41 -7.75 2.29
CA LEU A 152 0.29 -6.39 1.77
C LEU A 152 1.55 -5.62 2.11
N ALA A 153 2.27 -5.14 1.11
CA ALA A 153 3.52 -4.41 1.30
C ALA A 153 3.38 -2.98 0.75
N GLY A 154 3.66 -1.98 1.57
CA GLY A 154 3.58 -0.58 1.16
C GLY A 154 3.71 0.37 2.35
N ASN A 155 3.05 1.52 2.24
CA ASN A 155 3.03 2.53 3.29
C ASN A 155 1.71 2.46 4.08
N ASP A 156 1.13 3.60 4.41
CA ASP A 156 -0.11 3.76 5.16
C ASP A 156 -1.27 2.98 4.53
N ILE A 157 -1.42 3.01 3.20
CA ILE A 157 -2.56 2.39 2.49
C ILE A 157 -2.54 0.86 2.64
N ALA A 158 -1.38 0.21 2.77
CA ALA A 158 -1.31 -1.22 3.05
C ALA A 158 -1.96 -1.57 4.39
N LEU A 159 -1.68 -0.76 5.42
CA LEU A 159 -2.27 -0.95 6.74
C LEU A 159 -3.78 -0.63 6.73
N MET A 160 -4.19 0.45 6.05
CA MET A 160 -5.61 0.78 5.89
C MET A 160 -6.37 -0.34 5.19
N THR A 161 -5.81 -0.89 4.12
CA THR A 161 -6.44 -1.99 3.36
C THR A 161 -6.66 -3.20 4.27
N ALA A 162 -5.65 -3.60 5.05
CA ALA A 162 -5.76 -4.69 6.00
C ALA A 162 -6.73 -4.42 7.16
N ALA A 163 -6.98 -3.15 7.50
CA ALA A 163 -7.96 -2.76 8.51
C ALA A 163 -9.41 -2.73 8.00
N LEU A 164 -9.59 -2.53 6.69
CA LEU A 164 -10.89 -2.33 6.05
C LEU A 164 -11.46 -3.60 5.40
N THR A 165 -10.63 -4.55 5.04
CA THR A 165 -11.08 -5.82 4.48
C THR A 165 -10.26 -7.00 4.99
N THR A 166 -10.82 -8.20 4.88
CA THR A 166 -10.16 -9.44 5.28
C THR A 166 -9.29 -9.99 4.16
N GLY A 167 -8.35 -10.87 4.51
CA GLY A 167 -7.58 -11.66 3.55
C GLY A 167 -6.11 -11.28 3.41
N ALA A 168 -5.67 -10.26 4.14
CA ALA A 168 -4.27 -10.12 4.51
C ALA A 168 -3.90 -11.17 5.57
N THR A 169 -2.83 -11.94 5.37
CA THR A 169 -2.24 -12.71 6.48
C THR A 169 -1.07 -11.97 7.10
N HIS A 170 -0.36 -11.16 6.30
CA HIS A 170 0.77 -10.35 6.73
C HIS A 170 0.69 -8.94 6.15
N VAL A 171 1.27 -7.97 6.85
CA VAL A 171 1.41 -6.58 6.41
C VAL A 171 2.84 -6.12 6.61
N VAL A 172 3.45 -5.53 5.60
CA VAL A 172 4.65 -4.71 5.72
C VAL A 172 4.23 -3.27 5.46
N THR A 173 4.34 -2.41 6.48
CA THR A 173 3.93 -1.01 6.38
C THR A 173 5.05 -0.07 6.80
N THR A 174 5.29 0.96 6.00
CA THR A 174 6.14 2.10 6.32
C THR A 174 5.27 3.36 6.43
N PRO A 175 4.72 3.69 7.61
CA PRO A 175 3.90 4.88 7.79
C PRO A 175 4.63 6.15 7.34
N THR A 176 3.93 7.04 6.64
CA THR A 176 4.54 8.31 6.19
C THR A 176 3.59 9.48 6.13
N LEU A 177 2.29 9.27 5.87
CA LEU A 177 1.37 10.39 5.57
C LEU A 177 0.12 10.43 6.44
N PHE A 178 -0.33 9.29 6.96
CA PHE A 178 -1.64 9.17 7.61
C PHE A 178 -1.54 8.70 9.06
N TYR A 179 -0.44 8.99 9.74
CA TYR A 179 -0.29 8.81 11.17
C TYR A 179 -0.20 10.18 11.85
N GLN A 180 -1.21 10.56 12.64
CA GLN A 180 -1.24 11.86 13.33
C GLN A 180 -0.86 13.06 12.42
N THR A 181 -1.37 13.05 11.19
CA THR A 181 -0.93 13.96 10.12
C THR A 181 -1.08 15.42 10.50
N ALA A 182 -2.20 15.79 11.14
CA ALA A 182 -2.47 17.17 11.53
C ALA A 182 -1.48 17.69 12.59
N GLU A 183 -1.00 16.80 13.46
CA GLU A 183 -0.04 17.10 14.53
C GLU A 183 1.43 17.03 14.05
N LEU A 184 1.70 16.22 13.04
CA LEU A 184 3.05 16.00 12.51
C LEU A 184 3.39 16.94 11.36
N ALA A 185 2.43 17.36 10.54
CA ALA A 185 2.70 18.24 9.40
C ALA A 185 3.40 19.55 9.79
N PRO A 186 2.99 20.29 10.84
CA PRO A 186 3.68 21.51 11.25
C PRO A 186 5.12 21.32 11.75
N LYS A 187 5.56 20.07 11.94
CA LYS A 187 6.90 19.71 12.44
C LYS A 187 7.85 19.26 11.33
N SER A 188 7.40 19.27 10.08
CA SER A 188 8.15 18.82 8.91
C SER A 188 8.11 19.90 7.84
N HIS A 189 9.20 20.00 7.07
CA HIS A 189 9.26 20.74 5.80
C HIS A 189 9.46 19.83 4.59
N ALA A 190 9.38 18.51 4.81
CA ALA A 190 9.59 17.52 3.76
C ALA A 190 8.29 17.21 3.03
N TYR A 191 8.32 17.26 1.70
CA TYR A 191 7.25 16.74 0.85
C TYR A 191 7.15 15.21 0.98
N PRO A 192 5.94 14.63 0.95
CA PRO A 192 4.66 15.28 0.63
C PRO A 192 3.96 15.93 1.83
N LEU A 193 4.44 15.75 3.05
CA LEU A 193 3.75 16.24 4.25
C LEU A 193 3.65 17.79 4.28
N GLU A 194 4.62 18.47 3.67
CA GLU A 194 4.61 19.93 3.49
C GLU A 194 3.40 20.44 2.68
N GLU A 195 2.78 19.62 1.83
CA GLU A 195 1.57 20.02 1.09
C GLU A 195 0.44 20.44 2.04
N ILE A 196 0.34 19.82 3.22
CA ILE A 196 -0.64 20.20 4.25
C ILE A 196 -0.38 21.62 4.75
N ASN A 197 0.89 21.96 5.00
CA ASN A 197 1.28 23.29 5.47
C ASN A 197 1.01 24.34 4.38
N ASP A 198 1.42 24.08 3.14
CA ASP A 198 1.15 24.94 1.98
C ASP A 198 -0.35 25.21 1.81
N TYR A 199 -1.17 24.16 1.90
CA TYR A 199 -2.61 24.27 1.77
C TYR A 199 -3.24 25.09 2.90
N LEU A 200 -2.81 24.90 4.15
CA LEU A 200 -3.35 25.63 5.29
C LEU A 200 -2.84 27.08 5.37
N HIS A 201 -1.66 27.38 4.83
CA HIS A 201 -1.22 28.76 4.63
C HIS A 201 -2.11 29.50 3.63
N LEU A 202 -2.50 28.84 2.53
CA LEU A 202 -3.39 29.42 1.52
C LEU A 202 -4.85 29.49 1.99
N TYR A 203 -5.29 28.50 2.79
CA TYR A 203 -6.68 28.36 3.24
C TYR A 203 -6.81 28.15 4.76
N PRO A 204 -6.40 29.12 5.60
CA PRO A 204 -6.37 28.94 7.05
C PRO A 204 -7.74 28.65 7.67
N ALA A 205 -8.82 29.18 7.10
CA ALA A 205 -10.20 28.93 7.55
C ALA A 205 -10.64 27.46 7.37
N ARG A 206 -9.91 26.66 6.58
CA ARG A 206 -10.22 25.24 6.32
C ARG A 206 -9.54 24.27 7.31
N ALA A 207 -8.69 24.75 8.21
CA ALA A 207 -7.91 23.90 9.12
C ALA A 207 -8.74 22.86 9.89
N GLU A 208 -9.91 23.28 10.39
CA GLU A 208 -10.83 22.38 11.09
C GLU A 208 -11.38 21.29 10.17
N ALA A 209 -11.76 21.65 8.95
CA ALA A 209 -12.33 20.73 7.98
C ALA A 209 -11.28 19.69 7.53
N VAL A 210 -10.06 20.16 7.26
CA VAL A 210 -8.90 19.30 6.97
C VAL A 210 -8.63 18.30 8.10
N ARG A 211 -8.62 18.76 9.36
CA ARG A 211 -8.40 17.89 10.52
C ARG A 211 -9.49 16.82 10.63
N ARG A 212 -10.76 17.17 10.43
CA ARG A 212 -11.88 16.20 10.43
C ARG A 212 -11.74 15.18 9.31
N THR A 213 -11.35 15.60 8.11
CA THR A 213 -11.10 14.68 6.98
C THR A 213 -9.98 13.71 7.33
N LEU A 214 -8.82 14.21 7.76
CA LEU A 214 -7.64 13.39 8.10
C LEU A 214 -7.91 12.39 9.22
N ALA A 215 -8.79 12.71 10.18
CA ALA A 215 -9.16 11.80 11.26
C ALA A 215 -9.79 10.49 10.76
N HIS A 216 -10.39 10.45 9.57
CA HIS A 216 -10.89 9.20 8.97
C HIS A 216 -9.78 8.27 8.49
N TYR A 217 -8.59 8.80 8.23
CA TYR A 217 -7.45 8.10 7.64
C TYR A 217 -6.37 7.78 8.68
N ASP A 218 -6.46 8.34 9.89
CA ASP A 218 -5.44 8.12 10.91
C ASP A 218 -5.27 6.61 11.20
N LEU A 219 -4.05 6.12 10.98
CA LEU A 219 -3.68 4.74 11.20
C LEU A 219 -3.99 4.28 12.63
N LEU A 220 -3.95 5.17 13.64
CA LEU A 220 -4.33 4.82 15.01
C LEU A 220 -5.78 4.38 15.15
N GLY A 221 -6.70 5.02 14.42
CA GLY A 221 -8.12 4.67 14.44
C GLY A 221 -8.44 3.35 13.71
N LEU A 222 -7.54 2.92 12.82
CA LEU A 222 -7.68 1.73 11.99
C LEU A 222 -6.94 0.52 12.57
N ALA A 223 -5.82 0.74 13.26
CA ALA A 223 -4.94 -0.30 13.80
C ALA A 223 -5.64 -1.41 14.63
N PRO A 224 -6.64 -1.12 15.49
CA PRO A 224 -7.32 -2.15 16.26
C PRO A 224 -8.07 -3.22 15.46
N ARG A 225 -8.18 -3.05 14.14
CA ARG A 225 -8.81 -4.01 13.22
C ARG A 225 -7.83 -4.86 12.43
N VAL A 226 -6.56 -4.49 12.43
CA VAL A 226 -5.52 -5.23 11.71
C VAL A 226 -5.17 -6.46 12.54
N THR A 227 -5.65 -7.63 12.11
CA THR A 227 -5.33 -8.94 12.73
C THR A 227 -4.10 -9.60 12.11
N ALA A 228 -3.67 -9.14 10.94
CA ALA A 228 -2.51 -9.68 10.22
C ALA A 228 -1.22 -9.45 11.02
N ALA A 229 -0.29 -10.39 10.93
CA ALA A 229 1.04 -10.19 11.48
C ALA A 229 1.73 -9.05 10.72
N THR A 230 2.24 -8.05 11.44
CA THR A 230 2.66 -6.77 10.88
C THR A 230 4.14 -6.54 11.12
N LEU A 231 4.89 -6.29 10.05
CA LEU A 231 6.18 -5.62 10.09
C LEU A 231 5.95 -4.12 9.95
N LEU A 232 6.21 -3.39 11.03
CA LEU A 232 6.16 -1.94 11.10
C LEU A 232 7.57 -1.39 10.86
N MET A 233 7.78 -0.85 9.67
CA MET A 233 9.02 -0.20 9.26
C MET A 233 9.01 1.25 9.76
N ALA A 234 9.72 1.50 10.86
CA ALA A 234 9.88 2.82 11.44
C ALA A 234 11.02 3.60 10.77
N GLY A 235 10.99 4.92 10.89
CA GLY A 235 12.13 5.76 10.55
C GLY A 235 13.34 5.45 11.43
N ALA A 236 14.50 5.98 11.02
CA ALA A 236 15.71 5.86 11.83
C ALA A 236 15.52 6.57 13.19
N PRO A 237 16.30 6.21 14.23
CA PRO A 237 16.19 6.85 15.54
C PRO A 237 16.24 8.38 15.45
N SER A 238 15.40 9.07 16.22
CA SER A 238 15.26 10.54 16.23
C SER A 238 14.65 11.17 14.97
N THR A 239 14.15 10.37 14.01
CA THR A 239 13.32 10.89 12.91
C THR A 239 11.87 11.06 13.34
N LEU A 240 11.08 11.84 12.56
CA LEU A 240 9.68 12.18 12.87
C LEU A 240 8.79 10.95 13.17
N LEU A 241 9.10 9.82 12.53
CA LEU A 241 8.34 8.56 12.61
C LEU A 241 9.25 7.40 13.07
N ASP A 242 10.18 7.65 13.98
CA ASP A 242 11.02 6.61 14.58
C ASP A 242 10.22 5.59 15.42
N GLY A 243 10.89 4.55 15.94
CA GLY A 243 10.23 3.50 16.70
C GLY A 243 9.51 4.00 17.95
N ALA A 244 10.04 5.05 18.59
CA ALA A 244 9.43 5.65 19.77
C ALA A 244 8.15 6.42 19.42
N ALA A 245 8.15 7.17 18.32
CA ALA A 245 7.00 7.91 17.80
C ALA A 245 5.89 6.98 17.32
N LEU A 246 6.22 5.82 16.73
CA LEU A 246 5.26 4.84 16.24
C LEU A 246 4.80 3.80 17.29
N ARG A 247 5.35 3.82 18.51
CA ARG A 247 4.95 2.90 19.59
C ARG A 247 3.45 2.88 19.89
N PRO A 248 2.71 4.01 19.90
CA PRO A 248 1.25 3.98 20.04
C PRO A 248 0.56 3.18 18.94
N LEU A 249 1.02 3.32 17.68
CA LEU A 249 0.50 2.54 16.56
C LEU A 249 0.79 1.05 16.74
N ALA A 250 2.04 0.70 17.06
CA ALA A 250 2.44 -0.69 17.30
C ALA A 250 1.59 -1.36 18.38
N THR A 251 1.32 -0.64 19.48
CA THR A 251 0.49 -1.13 20.59
C THR A 251 -0.99 -1.28 20.21
N ALA A 252 -1.49 -0.41 19.33
CA ALA A 252 -2.90 -0.43 18.91
C ALA A 252 -3.23 -1.55 17.90
N LEU A 253 -2.22 -2.11 17.21
CA LEU A 253 -2.41 -3.23 16.29
C LEU A 253 -2.84 -4.50 17.05
N ARG A 254 -3.81 -5.22 16.48
CA ARG A 254 -4.35 -6.44 17.11
C ARG A 254 -3.50 -7.68 16.81
N GLY A 255 -2.95 -7.77 15.59
CA GLY A 255 -2.06 -8.85 15.18
C GLY A 255 -0.66 -8.75 15.82
N PRO A 256 0.17 -9.80 15.74
CA PRO A 256 1.56 -9.74 16.15
C PRO A 256 2.31 -8.62 15.42
N VAL A 257 3.18 -7.88 16.12
CA VAL A 257 3.93 -6.77 15.54
C VAL A 257 5.43 -6.99 15.71
N THR A 258 6.17 -6.85 14.61
CA THR A 258 7.62 -6.66 14.61
C THR A 258 7.90 -5.21 14.22
N VAL A 259 8.63 -4.47 15.06
CA VAL A 259 9.08 -3.11 14.73
C VAL A 259 10.52 -3.19 14.26
N TYR A 260 10.81 -2.60 13.10
CA TYR A 260 12.16 -2.47 12.57
C TYR A 260 12.46 -0.99 12.33
N GLU A 261 13.50 -0.45 12.96
CA GLU A 261 13.96 0.92 12.74
C GLU A 261 14.89 0.96 11.54
N SER A 262 14.57 1.83 10.57
CA SER A 262 15.35 1.99 9.34
C SER A 262 16.81 2.31 9.63
N GLN A 263 17.71 1.67 8.88
CA GLN A 263 19.13 1.99 8.87
C GLN A 263 19.48 3.08 7.84
N GLN A 264 18.47 3.80 7.34
CA GLN A 264 18.58 4.77 6.25
C GLN A 264 19.26 4.18 5.01
N SER A 265 18.97 2.91 4.73
CA SER A 265 19.59 2.16 3.65
C SER A 265 18.55 1.33 2.94
N LEU A 266 18.21 1.75 1.71
CA LEU A 266 17.26 1.03 0.85
C LEU A 266 17.64 -0.45 0.71
N TYR A 267 18.95 -0.75 0.66
CA TYR A 267 19.43 -2.13 0.64
C TYR A 267 19.14 -2.89 1.93
N LYS A 268 19.61 -2.39 3.08
CA LYS A 268 19.47 -3.12 4.36
C LYS A 268 18.00 -3.26 4.77
N ASP A 269 17.23 -2.19 4.63
CA ASP A 269 15.83 -2.14 5.01
C ASP A 269 14.98 -3.01 4.06
N GLY A 270 15.30 -2.98 2.76
CA GLY A 270 14.69 -3.85 1.76
C GLY A 270 15.02 -5.32 1.98
N LEU A 271 16.29 -5.65 2.26
CA LEU A 271 16.72 -7.02 2.56
C LEU A 271 16.07 -7.57 3.82
N TYR A 272 15.96 -6.76 4.88
CA TYR A 272 15.25 -7.15 6.10
C TYR A 272 13.78 -7.47 5.82
N SER A 273 13.10 -6.57 5.09
CA SER A 273 11.69 -6.76 4.72
C SER A 273 11.49 -8.03 3.88
N GLU A 274 12.36 -8.28 2.90
CA GLU A 274 12.32 -9.48 2.05
C GLU A 274 12.53 -10.76 2.87
N ARG A 275 13.53 -10.78 3.76
CA ARG A 275 13.79 -11.90 4.67
C ARG A 275 12.59 -12.16 5.59
N TRP A 276 11.99 -11.11 6.13
CA TRP A 276 10.81 -11.23 6.97
C TRP A 276 9.63 -11.82 6.18
N MET A 277 9.31 -11.27 4.99
CA MET A 277 8.22 -11.79 4.14
C MET A 277 8.46 -13.23 3.71
N ALA A 278 9.68 -13.59 3.32
CA ALA A 278 10.08 -14.95 2.96
C ALA A 278 9.85 -15.94 4.10
N GLY A 279 10.26 -15.57 5.32
CA GLY A 279 10.02 -16.37 6.52
C GLY A 279 8.54 -16.59 6.79
N GLN A 280 7.73 -15.52 6.72
CA GLN A 280 6.27 -15.59 6.91
C GLN A 280 5.57 -16.44 5.83
N CYS A 281 6.11 -16.47 4.61
CA CYS A 281 5.56 -17.23 3.49
C CYS A 281 6.12 -18.65 3.35
N GLY A 282 6.97 -19.09 4.29
CA GLY A 282 7.57 -20.43 4.28
C GLY A 282 8.59 -20.65 3.16
N ILE A 283 9.22 -19.60 2.66
CA ILE A 283 10.31 -19.70 1.69
C ILE A 283 11.61 -19.95 2.48
N ALA A 284 12.01 -21.22 2.56
CA ALA A 284 13.14 -21.66 3.37
C ALA A 284 14.49 -21.13 2.87
N ASP A 285 14.67 -20.99 1.55
CA ASP A 285 15.88 -20.45 0.94
C ASP A 285 15.62 -19.06 0.35
N VAL A 286 15.73 -18.03 1.21
CA VAL A 286 15.63 -16.63 0.77
C VAL A 286 16.75 -16.25 -0.20
N GLN A 287 17.93 -16.88 -0.11
CA GLN A 287 19.05 -16.57 -0.99
C GLN A 287 18.71 -16.88 -2.46
N SER A 288 17.84 -17.87 -2.69
CA SER A 288 17.33 -18.23 -4.02
C SER A 288 16.50 -17.13 -4.69
N ILE A 289 16.03 -16.12 -3.96
CA ILE A 289 15.25 -15.00 -4.50
C ILE A 289 15.97 -13.65 -4.44
N LEU A 290 17.18 -13.62 -3.87
CA LEU A 290 18.01 -12.42 -3.80
C LEU A 290 18.97 -12.32 -5.00
N PRO A 291 19.40 -11.09 -5.38
CA PRO A 291 20.49 -10.88 -6.32
C PRO A 291 21.77 -11.51 -5.79
N GLU A 292 22.64 -11.99 -6.68
CA GLU A 292 23.88 -12.69 -6.29
C GLU A 292 24.76 -11.90 -5.31
N HIS A 293 24.91 -10.58 -5.54
CA HIS A 293 25.70 -9.68 -4.70
C HIS A 293 25.05 -9.34 -3.35
N TRP A 294 23.83 -9.82 -3.09
CA TRP A 294 23.12 -9.68 -1.80
C TRP A 294 23.09 -10.99 -1.02
N ARG A 295 23.68 -12.05 -1.57
CA ARG A 295 23.78 -13.34 -0.89
C ARG A 295 24.93 -13.32 0.12
N ASP A 296 24.73 -14.04 1.22
CA ASP A 296 25.75 -14.19 2.28
C ASP A 296 26.92 -15.07 1.81
#